data_AF-A0A9D3UZA2-F1
#
_entry.id   AF-A0A9D3UZA2-F1
#
_cell.length_a   1.000
_cell.length_b   1.000
_cell.length_c   1.000
_cell.angle_alpha   90.00
_cell.angle_beta   90.00
_cell.angle_gamma   90.00
#
_symmetry.space_group_name_H-M   'P 1'
#
loop_
_entity.id
_entity.type
_entity.pdbx_description
1 polymer ?
#
loop_
_entity_poly.entity_id
_entity_poly.type
_entity_poly.pdbx_seq_one_letter_code
_entity_poly.pdbx_strand_id
1 'polypeptide(L)'
;MEEELANLSLLDEEEEAIHEEGVVLENSIQFCLVGRALTDSVVHFPSLHNTMADLWHPIGGICITDLGNKRYLFQFFHEVDIQRVISGTPWFFNNHLLVLEKIQEGENPLLVPLIHMEFWVQVHDLPIGWMSESLAKQFGDFLGKFIDYDTIKSFSGHHSYMRIRVCLDVTTPLKRRRSFR
;
A
#
# COMPACT_ATOMS: atom_id res chain seq x y z
N MET A 1 36.59 42.77 16.17
CA MET A 1 35.38 42.42 15.39
C MET A 1 35.24 40.90 15.28
N GLU A 2 35.52 40.17 16.36
CA GLU A 2 35.34 38.71 16.48
C GLU A 2 34.79 38.32 17.88
N GLU A 3 34.51 39.30 18.76
CA GLU A 3 34.07 39.06 20.14
C GLU A 3 32.55 39.18 20.34
N GLU A 4 31.78 39.54 19.30
CA GLU A 4 30.31 39.63 19.37
C GLU A 4 29.58 38.32 19.02
N LEU A 5 30.30 37.29 18.57
CA LEU A 5 29.73 35.99 18.20
C LEU A 5 29.77 34.95 19.33
N ALA A 6 30.43 35.25 20.45
CA ALA A 6 30.63 34.30 21.56
C ALA A 6 29.45 34.21 22.55
N ASN A 7 28.38 35.01 22.36
CA ASN A 7 27.26 35.13 23.31
C ASN A 7 25.95 34.47 22.84
N LEU A 8 25.98 33.61 21.82
CA LEU A 8 24.81 32.80 21.46
C LEU A 8 24.76 31.54 22.34
N SER A 9 24.21 31.69 23.55
CA SER A 9 23.78 30.57 24.38
C SER A 9 22.48 30.02 23.80
N LEU A 10 22.48 28.76 23.34
CA LEU A 10 21.24 28.03 23.07
C LEU A 10 20.50 27.90 24.41
N LEU A 11 19.44 28.68 24.58
CA LEU A 11 18.43 28.35 25.58
C LEU A 11 17.68 27.14 25.03
N ASP A 12 17.49 26.13 25.88
CA ASP A 12 16.63 24.99 25.60
C ASP A 12 15.18 25.50 25.46
N GLU A 13 14.88 26.10 24.31
CA GLU A 13 13.51 26.27 23.85
C GLU A 13 13.12 24.91 23.29
N GLU A 14 12.34 24.19 24.09
CA GLU A 14 11.61 23.00 23.67
C GLU A 14 11.06 23.25 22.27
N GLU A 15 11.44 22.39 21.34
CA GLU A 15 10.91 22.34 19.99
C GLU A 15 9.40 22.07 20.12
N GLU A 16 8.60 23.12 20.27
CA GLU A 16 7.16 23.05 20.14
C GLU A 16 6.90 22.60 18.71
N ALA A 17 6.77 21.28 18.55
CA ALA A 17 6.31 20.65 17.34
C ALA A 17 5.02 21.37 16.95
N ILE A 18 5.06 22.09 15.84
CA ILE A 18 3.89 22.69 15.23
C ILE A 18 2.93 21.54 14.94
N HIS A 19 1.91 21.37 15.79
CA HIS A 19 0.74 20.59 15.45
C HIS A 19 0.02 21.38 14.37
N GLU A 20 0.26 21.03 13.11
CA GLU A 20 -0.63 21.43 12.03
C GLU A 20 -1.97 20.73 12.25
N GLU A 21 -2.88 21.42 12.94
CA GLU A 21 -4.30 21.07 12.95
C GLU A 21 -4.79 21.04 11.50
N GLY A 22 -5.25 19.86 11.09
CA GLY A 22 -5.60 19.53 9.71
C GLY A 22 -6.60 20.51 9.11
N VAL A 23 -6.11 21.38 8.22
CA VAL A 23 -6.94 21.98 7.19
C VAL A 23 -7.08 20.92 6.09
N VAL A 24 -8.17 20.16 6.14
CA VAL A 24 -8.64 19.42 4.97
C VAL A 24 -9.04 20.47 3.94
N LEU A 25 -8.09 20.87 3.10
CA LEU A 25 -8.35 21.70 1.93
C LEU A 25 -9.41 20.98 1.09
N GLU A 26 -10.60 21.56 1.01
CA GLU A 26 -11.82 21.04 0.34
C GLU A 26 -11.64 20.68 -1.15
N ASN A 27 -10.44 20.77 -1.73
CA ASN A 27 -10.19 20.66 -3.17
C ASN A 27 -9.14 19.61 -3.61
N SER A 28 -8.60 18.73 -2.76
CA SER A 28 -7.49 17.87 -3.17
C SER A 28 -7.57 16.39 -2.75
N ILE A 29 -8.74 15.77 -2.88
CA ILE A 29 -8.89 14.29 -2.79
C ILE A 29 -8.21 13.57 -3.97
N GLN A 30 -7.80 14.29 -5.02
CA GLN A 30 -7.27 13.75 -6.27
C GLN A 30 -6.09 12.76 -6.09
N PHE A 31 -5.29 12.94 -5.04
CA PHE A 31 -4.13 12.11 -4.72
C PHE A 31 -4.23 11.50 -3.32
N CYS A 32 -5.42 11.08 -2.92
CA CYS A 32 -5.67 10.47 -1.62
C CYS A 32 -5.90 8.96 -1.72
N LEU A 33 -5.26 8.22 -0.82
CA LEU A 33 -5.59 6.84 -0.50
C LEU A 33 -6.21 6.78 0.89
N VAL A 34 -7.17 5.89 1.08
CA VAL A 34 -7.58 5.45 2.41
C VAL A 34 -7.08 4.04 2.64
N GLY A 35 -6.62 3.75 3.85
CA GLY A 35 -6.14 2.42 4.17
C GLY A 35 -6.32 2.00 5.61
N ARG A 36 -6.12 0.71 5.84
CA ARG A 36 -6.13 0.10 7.18
C ARG A 36 -5.12 -1.04 7.23
N ALA A 37 -4.47 -1.21 8.39
CA ALA A 37 -3.71 -2.42 8.65
C ALA A 37 -4.66 -3.57 8.99
N LEU A 38 -4.45 -4.74 8.39
CA LEU A 38 -5.25 -5.95 8.62
C LEU A 38 -4.85 -6.59 9.96
N THR A 39 -5.33 -5.99 11.05
CA THR A 39 -5.07 -6.43 12.42
C THR A 39 -6.20 -6.04 13.38
N ASP A 40 -6.46 -6.90 14.36
CA ASP A 40 -7.40 -6.63 15.44
C ASP A 40 -6.78 -5.76 16.54
N SER A 41 -5.45 -5.68 16.59
CA SER A 41 -4.72 -4.83 17.53
C SER A 41 -4.86 -3.35 17.23
N VAL A 42 -4.65 -2.52 18.24
CA VAL A 42 -4.49 -1.07 18.07
C VAL A 42 -3.14 -0.82 17.41
N VAL A 43 -3.15 -0.02 16.34
CA VAL A 43 -1.95 0.40 15.62
C VAL A 43 -1.47 1.71 16.21
N HIS A 44 -0.19 1.78 16.57
CA HIS A 44 0.43 3.00 17.05
C HIS A 44 0.65 3.97 15.89
N PHE A 45 -0.20 5.00 15.80
CA PHE A 45 -0.23 5.92 14.66
C PHE A 45 1.11 6.60 14.34
N PRO A 46 1.86 7.18 15.31
CA PRO A 46 3.15 7.79 15.02
C PRO A 46 4.15 6.81 14.37
N SER A 47 4.12 5.54 14.78
CA SER A 47 4.99 4.51 14.17
C SER A 47 4.56 4.18 12.74
N LEU A 48 3.25 4.06 12.49
CA LEU A 48 2.71 3.87 11.14
C LEU A 48 3.08 5.05 10.25
N HIS A 49 2.86 6.27 10.74
CA HIS A 49 3.20 7.50 10.04
C HIS A 49 4.66 7.49 9.56
N ASN A 50 5.60 7.39 10.50
CA ASN A 50 7.03 7.47 10.19
C ASN A 50 7.47 6.32 9.28
N THR A 51 7.04 5.09 9.58
CA THR A 51 7.42 3.92 8.78
C THR A 51 6.94 4.05 7.33
N MET A 52 5.69 4.47 7.12
CA MET A 52 5.15 4.57 5.76
C MET A 52 5.71 5.78 5.00
N ALA A 53 5.91 6.91 5.68
CA ALA A 53 6.54 8.10 5.08
C ALA A 53 7.98 7.80 4.63
N ASP A 54 8.77 7.14 5.49
CA ASP A 54 10.15 6.75 5.19
C ASP A 54 10.22 5.67 4.09
N LEU A 55 9.33 4.67 4.15
CA LEU A 55 9.32 3.56 3.20
C LEU A 55 8.93 4.00 1.78
N TRP A 56 7.87 4.79 1.66
CA TRP A 56 7.42 5.26 0.35
C TRP A 56 8.28 6.39 -0.19
N HIS A 57 8.84 7.21 0.70
CA HIS A 57 9.71 8.33 0.37
C HIS A 57 9.22 9.13 -0.85
N PRO A 58 8.00 9.70 -0.80
CA PRO A 58 7.43 10.46 -1.90
C PRO A 58 8.20 11.76 -2.15
N ILE A 59 8.32 12.13 -3.43
CA ILE A 59 9.08 13.31 -3.86
C ILE A 59 8.48 14.59 -3.26
N GLY A 60 7.15 14.67 -3.24
CA GLY A 60 6.43 15.82 -2.69
C GLY A 60 6.15 15.72 -1.19
N GLY A 61 6.67 14.70 -0.50
CA GLY A 61 6.24 14.35 0.86
C GLY A 61 4.85 13.71 0.90
N ILE A 62 4.37 13.46 2.11
CA ILE A 62 3.07 12.83 2.37
C ILE A 62 2.48 13.37 3.66
N CYS A 63 1.17 13.63 3.65
CA CYS A 63 0.41 13.90 4.86
C CYS A 63 -0.40 12.64 5.20
N ILE A 64 -0.27 12.17 6.43
CA ILE A 64 -1.03 11.01 6.91
C ILE A 64 -1.92 11.45 8.07
N THR A 65 -3.21 11.17 7.99
CA THR A 65 -4.20 11.56 9.01
C THR A 65 -4.88 10.31 9.58
N ASP A 66 -4.97 10.22 10.90
CA ASP A 66 -5.80 9.20 11.56
C ASP A 66 -7.28 9.63 11.48
N LEU A 67 -8.09 8.83 10.78
CA LEU A 67 -9.54 9.07 10.64
C LEU A 67 -10.35 8.40 11.75
N GLY A 68 -9.69 7.71 12.68
CA GLY A 68 -10.32 6.79 13.62
C GLY A 68 -10.76 5.49 12.95
N ASN A 69 -11.36 4.59 13.73
CA ASN A 69 -11.82 3.27 13.25
C ASN A 69 -10.74 2.45 12.52
N LYS A 70 -9.46 2.62 12.91
CA LYS A 70 -8.28 2.00 12.29
C LYS A 70 -8.12 2.36 10.80
N ARG A 71 -8.63 3.52 10.38
CA ARG A 71 -8.50 4.04 9.02
C ARG A 71 -7.56 5.23 9.00
N TYR A 72 -6.72 5.25 7.98
CA TYR A 72 -5.74 6.30 7.76
C TYR A 72 -5.94 6.90 6.37
N LEU A 73 -5.91 8.23 6.30
CA LEU A 73 -5.86 8.95 5.04
C LEU A 73 -4.41 9.22 4.69
N PHE A 74 -4.01 8.90 3.46
CA PHE A 74 -2.69 9.15 2.92
C PHE A 74 -2.83 10.11 1.75
N GLN A 75 -2.41 11.36 1.94
CA GLN A 75 -2.47 12.41 0.93
C GLN A 75 -1.08 12.64 0.33
N PHE A 76 -1.01 12.46 -0.99
CA PHE A 76 0.19 12.71 -1.78
C PHE A 76 0.06 14.04 -2.52
N PHE A 77 1.20 14.60 -2.95
CA PHE A 77 1.24 15.87 -3.68
C PHE A 77 1.57 15.71 -5.17
N HIS A 78 1.95 14.51 -5.59
CA HIS A 78 2.27 14.20 -6.98
C HIS A 78 1.62 12.88 -7.42
N GLU A 79 1.10 12.87 -8.64
CA GLU A 79 0.50 11.67 -9.25
C GLU A 79 1.51 10.50 -9.32
N VAL A 80 2.78 10.80 -9.61
CA VAL A 80 3.84 9.78 -9.69
C VAL A 80 4.01 9.03 -8.36
N ASP A 81 3.88 9.73 -7.23
CA ASP A 81 4.04 9.13 -5.90
C ASP A 81 2.90 8.18 -5.57
N ILE A 82 1.64 8.60 -5.76
CA ILE A 82 0.48 7.73 -5.55
C ILE A 82 0.49 6.52 -6.50
N GLN A 83 0.85 6.72 -7.78
CA GLN A 83 0.93 5.62 -8.74
C GLN A 83 2.03 4.61 -8.36
N ARG A 84 3.18 5.07 -7.85
CA ARG A 84 4.25 4.21 -7.34
C ARG A 84 3.78 3.39 -6.14
N VAL A 85 3.06 4.01 -5.21
CA VAL A 85 2.50 3.32 -4.04
C VAL A 85 1.46 2.28 -4.47
N ILE A 86 0.50 2.63 -5.33
CA ILE A 86 -0.51 1.66 -5.83
C ILE A 86 0.17 0.50 -6.58
N SER A 87 1.13 0.80 -7.46
CA SER A 87 1.82 -0.21 -8.27
C SER A 87 2.74 -1.11 -7.45
N GLY A 88 3.26 -0.61 -6.32
CA GLY A 88 4.13 -1.34 -5.40
C GLY A 88 3.40 -2.23 -4.39
N THR A 89 2.06 -2.30 -4.43
CA THR A 89 1.28 -3.20 -3.57
C THR A 89 1.68 -4.68 -3.76
N PRO A 90 1.60 -5.51 -2.70
CA PRO A 90 1.09 -5.20 -1.36
C PRO A 90 2.11 -4.50 -0.44
N TRP A 91 1.61 -3.67 0.48
CA TRP A 91 2.40 -3.03 1.54
C TRP A 91 2.13 -3.66 2.90
N PHE A 92 3.10 -3.56 3.81
CA PHE A 92 3.00 -4.12 5.16
C PHE A 92 3.47 -3.10 6.18
N PHE A 93 2.79 -3.05 7.31
CA PHE A 93 3.21 -2.33 8.51
C PHE A 93 3.25 -3.32 9.68
N ASN A 94 4.40 -3.47 10.34
CA ASN A 94 4.61 -4.42 11.45
C ASN A 94 4.05 -5.83 11.14
N ASN A 95 4.39 -6.37 9.96
CA ASN A 95 3.95 -7.68 9.45
C ASN A 95 2.42 -7.81 9.22
N HIS A 96 1.67 -6.73 9.34
CA HIS A 96 0.25 -6.68 8.98
C HIS A 96 0.09 -6.07 7.60
N LEU A 97 -0.73 -6.70 6.76
CA LEU A 97 -1.05 -6.20 5.42
C LEU A 97 -1.71 -4.83 5.53
N LEU A 98 -1.19 -3.83 4.82
CA LEU A 98 -1.81 -2.52 4.69
C LEU A 98 -2.71 -2.54 3.47
N VAL A 99 -4.03 -2.58 3.70
CA VAL A 99 -5.04 -2.48 2.65
C VAL A 99 -5.21 -1.02 2.28
N LEU A 100 -5.16 -0.70 0.98
CA LEU A 100 -5.21 0.66 0.45
C LEU A 100 -6.20 0.72 -0.70
N GLU A 101 -7.00 1.78 -0.74
CA GLU A 101 -7.93 2.08 -1.84
C GLU A 101 -7.86 3.55 -2.21
N LYS A 102 -8.01 3.85 -3.50
CA LYS A 102 -8.08 5.24 -3.98
C LYS A 102 -9.46 5.81 -3.71
N ILE A 103 -9.51 6.97 -3.07
CA ILE A 103 -10.77 7.65 -2.79
C ILE A 103 -11.27 8.34 -4.08
N GLN A 104 -12.53 8.10 -4.44
CA GLN A 104 -13.16 8.82 -5.56
C GLN A 104 -13.71 10.17 -5.12
N GLU A 105 -13.94 11.06 -6.08
CA GLU A 105 -14.53 12.37 -5.80
C GLU A 105 -15.93 12.22 -5.15
N GLY A 106 -16.13 12.89 -4.01
CA GLY A 106 -17.38 12.81 -3.24
C GLY A 106 -17.54 11.57 -2.37
N GLU A 107 -16.59 10.62 -2.37
CA GLU A 107 -16.65 9.48 -1.45
C GLU A 107 -16.24 9.85 -0.03
N ASN A 108 -16.92 9.24 0.95
CA ASN A 108 -16.51 9.33 2.35
C ASN A 108 -15.43 8.24 2.64
N PRO A 109 -14.20 8.62 3.02
CA PRO A 109 -13.12 7.67 3.31
C PRO A 109 -13.48 6.61 4.37
N LEU A 110 -14.37 6.93 5.31
CA LEU A 110 -14.81 6.00 6.35
C LEU A 110 -15.71 4.88 5.82
N LEU A 111 -16.36 5.09 4.67
CA LEU A 111 -17.28 4.14 4.05
C LEU A 111 -16.64 3.32 2.92
N VAL A 112 -15.46 3.73 2.43
CA VAL A 112 -14.74 3.01 1.38
C VAL A 112 -14.45 1.55 1.83
N PRO A 113 -14.85 0.53 1.04
CA PRO A 113 -14.59 -0.87 1.38
C PRO A 113 -13.09 -1.21 1.29
N LEU A 114 -12.47 -1.49 2.43
CA LEU A 114 -11.06 -1.92 2.51
C LEU A 114 -10.97 -3.43 2.68
N ILE A 115 -11.46 -4.16 1.67
CA ILE A 115 -11.60 -5.62 1.69
C ILE A 115 -10.88 -6.32 0.54
N HIS A 116 -10.36 -5.59 -0.43
CA HIS A 116 -9.63 -6.15 -1.56
C HIS A 116 -8.16 -5.78 -1.53
N MET A 117 -7.31 -6.66 -2.06
CA MET A 117 -5.88 -6.40 -2.26
C MET A 117 -5.38 -7.18 -3.47
N GLU A 118 -4.49 -6.56 -4.23
CA GLU A 118 -3.83 -7.20 -5.36
C GLU A 118 -2.53 -7.90 -4.95
N PHE A 119 -2.35 -9.11 -5.45
CA PHE A 119 -1.16 -9.91 -5.20
C PHE A 119 -0.62 -10.50 -6.50
N TRP A 120 0.70 -10.53 -6.60
CA TRP A 120 1.37 -11.43 -7.55
C TRP A 120 1.48 -12.82 -6.94
N VAL A 121 0.84 -13.79 -7.59
CA VAL A 121 0.87 -15.20 -7.20
C VAL A 121 1.69 -15.97 -8.22
N GLN A 122 2.53 -16.88 -7.74
CA GLN A 122 3.28 -17.82 -8.57
C GLN A 122 2.55 -19.15 -8.67
N VAL A 123 2.34 -19.62 -9.90
CA VAL A 123 1.81 -20.94 -10.21
C VAL A 123 2.99 -21.82 -10.64
N HIS A 124 3.28 -22.81 -9.81
CA HIS A 124 4.37 -23.77 -9.98
C HIS A 124 3.86 -25.09 -10.57
N ASP A 125 4.79 -25.96 -10.95
CA ASP A 125 4.53 -27.33 -11.44
C ASP A 125 3.61 -27.41 -12.68
N LEU A 126 3.68 -26.40 -13.54
CA LEU A 126 2.95 -26.38 -14.81
C LEU A 126 3.68 -27.22 -15.87
N PRO A 127 2.98 -28.10 -16.61
CA PRO A 127 3.57 -28.79 -17.75
C PRO A 127 4.08 -27.83 -18.83
N ILE A 128 5.05 -28.28 -19.62
CA ILE A 128 5.58 -27.51 -20.75
C ILE A 128 4.43 -27.17 -21.72
N GLY A 129 4.32 -25.89 -22.10
CA GLY A 129 3.29 -25.40 -23.02
C GLY A 129 1.99 -24.93 -22.36
N TRP A 130 1.85 -25.05 -21.02
CA TRP A 130 0.65 -24.63 -20.29
C TRP A 130 0.68 -23.16 -19.81
N MET A 131 1.77 -22.44 -20.08
CA MET A 131 1.88 -21.01 -19.77
C MET A 131 1.18 -20.16 -20.84
N SER A 132 -0.15 -20.21 -20.83
CA SER A 132 -1.01 -19.39 -21.69
C SER A 132 -1.83 -18.41 -20.86
N GLU A 133 -2.18 -17.27 -21.46
CA GLU A 133 -3.12 -16.30 -20.87
C GLU A 133 -4.46 -16.96 -20.49
N SER A 134 -4.96 -17.86 -21.34
CA SER A 134 -6.21 -18.58 -21.08
C SER A 134 -6.16 -19.42 -19.80
N LEU A 135 -5.01 -20.01 -19.47
CA LEU A 135 -4.84 -20.78 -18.25
C LEU A 135 -4.54 -19.86 -17.06
N ALA A 136 -3.74 -18.80 -17.27
CA ALA A 136 -3.50 -17.75 -16.28
C ALA A 136 -4.81 -17.15 -15.76
N LYS A 137 -5.73 -16.81 -16.67
CA LYS A 137 -7.06 -16.31 -16.34
C LYS A 137 -7.87 -17.33 -15.54
N GLN A 138 -7.88 -18.60 -15.94
CA GLN A 138 -8.58 -19.67 -15.19
C GLN A 138 -8.05 -19.87 -13.77
N PHE A 139 -6.73 -19.77 -13.58
CA PHE A 139 -6.13 -19.81 -12.24
C PHE A 139 -6.42 -18.55 -11.44
N GLY A 140 -6.31 -17.38 -12.07
CA GLY A 140 -6.59 -16.10 -11.45
C GLY A 140 -8.01 -16.01 -10.94
N ASP A 141 -8.98 -16.34 -11.80
CA ASP A 141 -10.42 -16.35 -11.49
C ASP A 141 -10.79 -17.43 -10.45
N PHE A 142 -9.94 -18.45 -10.27
CA PHE A 142 -10.12 -19.43 -9.20
C PHE A 142 -9.67 -18.90 -7.83
N LEU A 143 -8.55 -18.18 -7.80
CA LEU A 143 -8.00 -17.57 -6.59
C LEU A 143 -8.83 -16.36 -6.14
N GLY A 144 -9.16 -15.46 -7.07
CA GLY A 144 -9.96 -14.25 -6.86
C GLY A 144 -10.39 -13.66 -8.20
N LYS A 145 -10.22 -12.36 -8.42
CA LYS A 145 -10.43 -11.73 -9.72
C LYS A 145 -9.09 -11.64 -10.46
N PHE A 146 -8.99 -12.25 -11.65
CA PHE A 146 -7.82 -12.09 -12.51
C PHE A 146 -7.64 -10.61 -12.92
N ILE A 147 -6.41 -10.10 -12.81
CA ILE A 147 -6.03 -8.75 -13.23
C ILE A 147 -5.07 -8.80 -14.41
N ASP A 148 -3.98 -9.58 -14.28
CA ASP A 148 -2.92 -9.62 -15.28
C ASP A 148 -2.11 -10.92 -15.16
N TYR A 149 -1.27 -11.21 -16.16
CA TYR A 149 -0.27 -12.28 -16.09
C TYR A 149 1.07 -11.82 -16.64
N ASP A 150 2.14 -12.33 -16.06
CA ASP A 150 3.49 -12.03 -16.53
C ASP A 150 3.74 -12.73 -17.87
N THR A 151 3.92 -11.94 -18.92
CA THR A 151 4.24 -12.41 -20.27
C THR A 151 5.72 -12.76 -20.43
N ILE A 152 6.57 -12.27 -19.52
CA ILE A 152 7.98 -12.59 -19.48
C ILE A 152 8.10 -13.96 -18.84
N LYS A 153 8.80 -14.89 -19.51
CA LYS A 153 9.10 -16.21 -18.95
C LYS A 153 9.89 -16.03 -17.66
N SER A 154 9.22 -16.12 -16.52
CA SER A 154 9.85 -15.97 -15.22
C SER A 154 10.58 -17.28 -14.90
N PHE A 155 11.91 -17.23 -14.87
CA PHE A 155 12.75 -18.35 -14.45
C PHE A 155 13.23 -18.12 -13.02
N SER A 156 13.06 -19.10 -12.14
CA SER A 156 13.80 -19.17 -10.86
C SER A 156 14.62 -20.45 -10.86
N GLY A 157 15.92 -20.32 -11.18
CA GLY A 157 16.78 -21.49 -11.32
C GLY A 157 16.31 -22.43 -12.44
N HIS A 158 16.04 -23.69 -12.10
CA HIS A 158 15.70 -24.77 -13.04
C HIS A 158 14.18 -24.99 -13.21
N HIS A 159 13.34 -24.24 -12.50
CA HIS A 159 11.89 -24.40 -12.52
C HIS A 159 11.22 -23.20 -13.19
N SER A 160 10.41 -23.48 -14.20
CA SER A 160 9.55 -22.48 -14.85
C SER A 160 8.27 -22.33 -14.03
N TYR A 161 7.90 -21.10 -13.70
CA TYR A 161 6.62 -20.77 -13.07
C TYR A 161 5.90 -19.70 -13.87
N MET A 162 4.58 -19.61 -13.69
CA MET A 162 3.76 -18.53 -14.25
C MET A 162 3.40 -17.57 -13.13
N ARG A 163 3.57 -16.26 -13.35
CA ARG A 163 3.07 -15.23 -12.42
C ARG A 163 1.74 -14.68 -12.90
N ILE A 164 0.79 -14.60 -11.97
CA ILE A 164 -0.52 -14.02 -12.19
C ILE A 164 -0.77 -12.95 -11.14
N ARG A 165 -1.34 -11.81 -11.56
CA ARG A 165 -1.82 -10.77 -10.67
C ARG A 165 -3.30 -11.00 -10.42
N VAL A 166 -3.66 -11.11 -9.14
CA VAL A 166 -5.03 -11.40 -8.71
C VAL A 166 -5.46 -10.41 -7.65
N CYS A 167 -6.70 -9.93 -7.75
CA CYS A 167 -7.35 -9.17 -6.71
C CYS A 167 -8.11 -10.16 -5.80
N LEU A 168 -7.73 -10.21 -4.53
CA LEU A 168 -8.27 -11.13 -3.53
C LEU A 168 -9.11 -10.36 -2.49
N ASP A 169 -10.19 -10.99 -2.03
CA ASP A 169 -10.92 -10.56 -0.83
C ASP A 169 -10.14 -11.00 0.42
N VAL A 170 -9.57 -10.04 1.14
CA VAL A 170 -8.74 -10.28 2.33
C VAL A 170 -9.55 -10.66 3.58
N THR A 171 -10.88 -10.65 3.48
CA THR A 171 -11.77 -11.15 4.55
C THR A 171 -12.00 -12.66 4.45
N THR A 172 -11.60 -13.27 3.34
CA THR A 172 -11.76 -14.71 3.09
C THR A 172 -10.44 -15.48 3.29
N PRO A 173 -10.48 -16.75 3.75
CA PRO A 173 -9.29 -17.58 3.83
C PRO A 173 -8.67 -17.84 2.44
N LEU A 174 -7.33 -17.84 2.36
CA LEU A 174 -6.61 -18.14 1.14
C LEU A 174 -6.84 -19.58 0.66
N LYS A 175 -7.15 -19.73 -0.64
CA LYS A 175 -7.29 -21.05 -1.29
C LYS A 175 -5.89 -21.60 -1.63
N ARG A 176 -5.48 -22.69 -0.98
CA ARG A 176 -4.10 -23.22 -1.09
C ARG A 176 -3.88 -24.27 -2.20
N ARG A 177 -4.89 -25.05 -2.61
CA ARG A 177 -4.71 -26.14 -3.58
C ARG A 177 -5.92 -26.33 -4.48
N ARG A 178 -5.67 -26.55 -5.77
CA ARG A 178 -6.62 -27.09 -6.74
C ARG A 178 -6.00 -28.35 -7.34
N SER A 179 -6.72 -29.47 -7.36
CA SER A 179 -6.30 -30.67 -8.09
C SER A 179 -7.04 -30.68 -9.42
N PHE A 180 -6.31 -30.87 -10.51
CA PHE A 180 -6.92 -31.29 -11.77
C PHE A 180 -7.15 -32.80 -11.71
N ARG A 181 -8.31 -33.26 -12.19
CA ARG A 181 -8.60 -34.67 -12.46
C ARG A 181 -8.61 -34.86 -13.95
#